data_AF-A0A2H0FUY4-F1
#
_entry.id   AF-A0A2H0FUY4-F1
#
_cell.length_a   1.000
_cell.length_b   1.000
_cell.length_c   1.000
_cell.angle_alpha   90.00
_cell.angle_beta   90.00
_cell.angle_gamma   90.00
#
_symmetry.space_group_name_H-M   'P 1'
#
loop_
_entity.id
_entity.type
_entity.pdbx_description
1 polymer ?
#
loop_
_entity_poly.entity_id
_entity_poly.type
_entity_poly.pdbx_seq_one_letter_code
_entity_poly.pdbx_strand_id
1 'polypeptide(L)' 'QEEMGYTRKYEGNGIGMALVKKYCDLNNIEVEVESEKSVGTTIRVIFN' A
#
# COMPACT_ATOMS: atom_id res chain seq x y z
N GLN A 1 -3.44 30.42 12.38
CA GLN A 1 -2.83 30.39 11.04
C GLN A 1 -2.03 29.10 11.01
N GLU A 2 -2.53 28.08 10.33
CA GLU A 2 -1.87 26.76 10.26
C GLU A 2 -1.10 26.70 8.94
N GLU A 3 0.21 26.49 9.03
CA GLU A 3 1.13 26.54 7.90
C GLU A 3 0.84 25.38 6.92
N MET A 4 0.47 25.76 5.69
CA MET A 4 0.51 24.90 4.52
C MET A 4 1.94 24.80 3.98
N GLY A 5 2.41 23.57 3.73
CA GLY A 5 3.67 23.25 3.04
C GLY A 5 4.71 22.68 4.02
N TYR A 6 5.27 21.48 3.89
CA TYR A 6 5.96 20.94 2.72
C TYR A 6 6.21 19.40 2.85
N THR A 7 5.18 18.58 3.06
CA THR A 7 5.37 17.11 3.22
C THR A 7 4.58 16.23 2.24
N ARG A 8 3.67 16.79 1.43
CA ARG A 8 2.80 16.00 0.53
C ARG A 8 3.35 15.81 -0.89
N LYS A 9 4.63 15.45 -1.02
CA LYS A 9 5.19 15.13 -2.36
C LYS A 9 4.84 13.72 -2.84
N TYR A 10 4.40 12.84 -1.93
CA TYR A 10 4.11 11.43 -2.19
C TYR A 10 2.78 10.95 -1.60
N GLU A 11 1.92 11.85 -1.13
CA GLU A 11 0.56 11.48 -0.72
C GLU A 11 -0.30 11.24 -1.98
N GLY A 12 -0.48 9.97 -2.34
CA GLY A 12 -1.47 9.56 -3.33
C GLY A 12 -2.88 9.47 -2.73
N ASN A 13 -3.91 9.46 -3.56
CA ASN A 13 -5.33 9.33 -3.15
C ASN A 13 -5.71 7.92 -2.61
N GLY A 14 -4.76 7.14 -2.08
CA GLY A 14 -5.03 5.78 -1.57
C GLY A 14 -5.42 4.74 -2.62
N ILE A 15 -5.37 5.07 -3.93
CA ILE A 15 -5.82 4.17 -5.01
C ILE A 15 -4.82 3.04 -5.30
N GLY A 16 -3.54 3.20 -4.94
CA GLY A 16 -2.47 2.27 -5.30
C GLY A 16 -2.74 0.83 -4.83
N MET A 17 -3.09 0.64 -3.55
CA MET A 17 -3.33 -0.70 -3.00
C MET A 17 -4.62 -1.34 -3.55
N ALA A 18 -5.65 -0.52 -3.83
CA ALA A 18 -6.88 -1.01 -4.43
C ALA A 18 -6.64 -1.57 -5.84
N LEU A 19 -5.79 -0.91 -6.63
CA LEU A 19 -5.38 -1.40 -7.94
C LEU A 19 -4.56 -2.70 -7.81
N VAL A 20 -3.55 -2.70 -6.94
CA VAL A 20 -2.70 -3.88 -6.70
C VAL A 20 -3.55 -5.09 -6.31
N LYS A 21 -4.46 -4.95 -5.35
CA LYS A 21 -5.35 -6.04 -4.92
C LYS A 21 -6.20 -6.56 -6.06
N LYS A 22 -6.80 -5.66 -6.85
CA LYS A 22 -7.61 -6.05 -8.02
C LYS A 22 -6.80 -6.82 -9.06
N TYR A 23 -5.57 -6.39 -9.35
CA TYR A 23 -4.70 -7.12 -10.28
C TYR A 23 -4.30 -8.49 -9.74
N CYS A 24 -4.00 -8.61 -8.44
CA CYS A 24 -3.70 -9.89 -7.83
C CYS A 24 -4.89 -10.84 -7.88
N ASP A 25 -6.08 -10.35 -7.52
CA ASP A 25 -7.32 -11.15 -7.56
C ASP A 25 -7.62 -11.68 -8.97
N LEU A 26 -7.41 -10.86 -10.01
CA LEU A 26 -7.60 -11.27 -11.41
C LEU A 26 -6.62 -12.37 -11.86
N ASN A 27 -5.45 -12.47 -11.23
CA ASN A 27 -4.41 -13.43 -11.57
C ASN A 27 -4.34 -14.61 -10.58
N ASN A 28 -5.33 -14.77 -9.69
CA ASN A 28 -5.31 -15.74 -8.59
C ASN A 28 -4.03 -15.64 -7.73
N ILE A 29 -3.55 -14.42 -7.50
CA ILE A 29 -2.38 -14.12 -6.67
C ILE A 29 -2.87 -13.71 -5.28
N GLU A 30 -2.29 -14.31 -4.25
CA GLU A 30 -2.56 -13.94 -2.86
C GLU A 30 -1.65 -12.80 -2.41
N VAL A 31 -2.19 -11.87 -1.61
CA VAL A 31 -1.45 -10.73 -1.05
C VAL A 31 -1.64 -10.72 0.46
N GLU A 32 -0.54 -10.83 1.18
CA GLU A 32 -0.51 -10.74 2.64
C GLU A 32 0.18 -9.44 3.08
N VAL A 33 -0.32 -8.85 4.17
CA VAL A 33 0.25 -7.64 4.75
C VAL A 33 0.46 -7.86 6.24
N GLU A 34 1.71 -7.76 6.68
CA GLU A 34 2.11 -7.76 8.07
C GLU A 34 2.74 -6.41 8.41
N SER A 35 2.26 -5.75 9.45
CA SER A 35 2.82 -4.47 9.88
C SER A 35 3.03 -4.48 11.38
N GLU A 36 4.22 -4.06 11.79
CA GLU A 36 4.58 -3.86 13.18
C GLU A 36 5.00 -2.39 13.36
N LYS A 37 4.26 -1.69 14.23
CA LYS A 37 4.48 -0.27 14.49
C LYS A 37 5.91 -0.05 14.98
N SER A 38 6.58 0.95 14.41
CA SER A 38 7.97 1.29 14.71
C SER A 38 9.03 0.25 14.29
N VAL A 39 8.63 -0.83 13.61
CA VAL A 39 9.56 -1.82 13.02
C VAL A 39 9.47 -1.77 11.50
N GLY A 40 8.26 -1.86 10.94
CA GLY A 40 8.04 -1.78 9.50
C GLY A 40 6.79 -2.50 9.02
N THR A 41 6.68 -2.61 7.70
CA THR A 41 5.60 -3.33 7.03
C THR A 41 6.19 -4.27 5.99
N THR A 42 5.77 -5.52 6.04
CA THR A 42 6.07 -6.56 5.05
C THR A 42 4.82 -6.82 4.22
N ILE A 43 4.99 -6.80 2.90
CA ILE A 43 3.93 -7.17 1.94
C ILE A 43 4.44 -8.39 1.18
N ARG A 44 3.68 -9.47 1.17
CA ARG A 44 3.98 -10.68 0.40
C ARG A 44 3.01 -10.83 -0.74
N VAL A 45 3.54 -11.22 -1.90
CA VAL A 45 2.76 -11.52 -3.11
C VAL A 45 3.06 -12.97 -3.48
N ILE A 46 2.06 -13.82 -3.40
CA ILE A 46 2.19 -15.28 -3.51
C ILE A 46 1.55 -15.72 -4.82
N PHE A 47 2.37 -16.28 -5.70
CA PHE A 47 1.97 -16.78 -7.03
C PHE A 47 1.75 -18.29 -6.97
N ASN A 48 0.68 -18.77 -7.63
CA ASN A 48 0.38 -20.20 -7.79
C ASN A 48 1.20 -20.86 -8.90
#